data_AF-T1BRC7-F1
#
_entry.id   AF-T1BRC7-F1
#
_cell.length_a   1.000
_cell.length_b   1.000
_cell.length_c   1.000
_cell.angle_alpha   90.00
_cell.angle_beta   90.00
_cell.angle_gamma   90.00
#
_symmetry.space_group_name_H-M   'P 1'
#
loop_
_entity.id
_entity.type
_entity.pdbx_description
1 polymer ?
#
loop_
_entity_poly.entity_id
_entity_poly.type
_entity_poly.pdbx_seq_one_letter_code
_entity_poly.pdbx_strand_id
1 'polypeptide(L)'
;QPMIVKPVMDLYSTVREITHDPMVLEEYRIIVRTWEWFESIRKALKVSREMNSKEMKKTPDIGTIGRDLNRALSAIMKEGESTGGELMRISGIFSKRIDEHRSELLSPVT
;
A
#
# COMPACT_ATOMS: atom_id res chain seq x y z
N GLN A 1 26.86 -29.20 -29.61
CA GLN A 1 25.38 -29.17 -29.62
C GLN A 1 24.94 -28.09 -28.64
N PRO A 2 24.15 -27.07 -29.03
CA PRO A 2 23.56 -26.19 -28.03
C PRO A 2 22.47 -26.97 -27.30
N MET A 3 22.67 -27.03 -25.99
CA MET A 3 21.98 -27.87 -25.02
C MET A 3 20.79 -27.08 -24.46
N ILE A 4 19.61 -27.72 -24.39
CA ILE A 4 18.37 -27.24 -23.72
C ILE A 4 17.85 -25.87 -24.24
N VAL A 5 17.22 -25.88 -25.42
CA VAL A 5 16.53 -24.69 -25.95
C VAL A 5 15.01 -24.80 -25.76
N LYS A 6 14.43 -26.00 -25.92
CA LYS A 6 12.98 -26.21 -25.88
C LYS A 6 12.35 -25.96 -24.49
N PRO A 7 12.84 -26.57 -23.39
CA PRO A 7 12.23 -26.38 -22.07
C PRO A 7 12.32 -24.93 -21.57
N VAL A 8 13.38 -24.21 -21.94
CA VAL A 8 13.56 -22.79 -21.58
C VAL A 8 12.61 -21.90 -22.38
N MET A 9 12.42 -22.18 -23.68
CA MET A 9 11.44 -21.46 -24.50
C MET A 9 10.00 -21.73 -24.05
N ASP A 10 9.67 -22.98 -23.70
CA ASP A 10 8.35 -23.37 -23.20
C ASP A 10 8.05 -22.73 -21.83
N LEU A 11 9.06 -22.63 -20.95
CA LEU A 11 8.93 -21.89 -19.70
C LEU A 11 8.72 -20.39 -19.98
N TYR A 12 9.50 -19.80 -20.89
CA TYR A 12 9.37 -18.39 -21.24
C TYR A 12 8.00 -18.06 -21.85
N SER A 13 7.47 -18.89 -22.76
CA SER A 13 6.14 -18.69 -23.33
C SER A 13 5.05 -18.82 -22.27
N THR A 14 5.15 -19.83 -21.39
CA THR A 14 4.18 -20.04 -20.31
C THR A 14 4.18 -18.85 -19.33
N VAL A 15 5.35 -18.38 -18.91
CA VAL A 15 5.47 -17.19 -18.04
C VAL A 15 4.95 -15.95 -18.77
N ARG A 16 5.24 -15.80 -20.06
CA ARG A 16 4.73 -14.68 -20.87
C ARG A 16 3.20 -14.70 -20.93
N GLU A 17 2.59 -15.85 -21.19
CA GLU A 17 1.13 -16.00 -21.23
C GLU A 17 0.49 -15.59 -19.90
N ILE A 18 1.02 -16.08 -18.78
CA ILE A 18 0.53 -15.72 -17.44
C ILE A 18 0.70 -14.22 -17.16
N THR A 19 1.87 -13.66 -17.50
CA THR A 19 2.18 -12.24 -17.22
C THR A 19 1.49 -11.26 -18.17
N HIS A 20 0.87 -11.74 -19.25
CA HIS A 20 0.06 -10.93 -20.16
C HIS A 20 -1.43 -11.26 -20.04
N ASP A 21 -1.82 -12.18 -19.15
CA ASP A 21 -3.21 -12.44 -18.84
C ASP A 21 -3.82 -11.18 -18.20
N PRO A 22 -4.90 -10.62 -18.79
CA PRO A 22 -5.53 -9.41 -18.27
C PRO A 22 -6.01 -9.53 -16.82
N MET A 23 -6.44 -10.72 -16.39
CA MET A 23 -6.85 -10.96 -15.01
C MET A 23 -5.66 -10.91 -14.06
N VAL A 24 -4.54 -11.55 -14.43
CA VAL A 24 -3.31 -11.51 -13.62
C VAL A 24 -2.77 -10.09 -13.52
N LEU A 25 -2.80 -9.34 -14.62
CA LEU A 25 -2.38 -7.95 -14.64
C LEU A 25 -3.28 -7.06 -13.77
N GLU A 26 -4.59 -7.31 -13.77
CA GLU A 26 -5.54 -6.57 -12.94
C GLU A 26 -5.34 -6.87 -11.45
N GLU A 27 -5.15 -8.13 -11.06
CA GLU A 27 -4.83 -8.51 -9.68
C GLU A 27 -3.51 -7.89 -9.23
N TYR A 28 -2.48 -7.92 -10.10
CA TYR A 28 -1.20 -7.27 -9.81
C TYR A 28 -1.37 -5.76 -9.63
N ARG A 29 -2.17 -5.10 -10.47
CA ARG A 29 -2.49 -3.67 -10.35
C ARG A 29 -3.15 -3.35 -9.01
N ILE A 30 -4.11 -4.16 -8.58
CA ILE A 30 -4.80 -4.00 -7.28
C ILE A 30 -3.80 -4.14 -6.13
N ILE A 31 -2.93 -5.16 -6.16
CA ILE A 31 -1.91 -5.40 -5.13
C ILE A 31 -0.95 -4.21 -5.03
N VAL A 32 -0.37 -3.80 -6.17
CA VAL A 32 0.58 -2.68 -6.20
C VAL A 32 -0.06 -1.41 -5.67
N ARG A 33 -1.30 -1.11 -6.09
CA ARG A 33 -1.96 0.12 -5.65
C ARG A 33 -2.32 0.09 -4.17
N THR A 34 -2.78 -1.05 -3.68
CA THR A 34 -3.06 -1.26 -2.25
C THR A 34 -1.79 -1.09 -1.41
N TRP A 35 -0.65 -1.56 -1.90
CA TRP A 35 0.65 -1.36 -1.25
C TRP A 35 1.05 0.12 -1.19
N GLU A 36 0.84 0.88 -2.26
CA GLU A 36 1.11 2.33 -2.27
C GLU A 36 0.22 3.09 -1.29
N TRP A 37 -1.05 2.70 -1.14
CA TRP A 37 -1.95 3.23 -0.13
C TRP A 37 -1.48 2.93 1.29
N PHE A 38 -1.07 1.68 1.56
CA PHE A 38 -0.48 1.30 2.84
C PHE A 38 0.76 2.15 3.17
N GLU A 39 1.64 2.34 2.21
CA GLU A 39 2.86 3.13 2.37
C GLU A 39 2.56 4.61 2.63
N SER A 40 1.53 5.17 2.01
CA SER A 40 1.04 6.53 2.28
C SER A 40 0.59 6.70 3.74
N ILE A 41 -0.20 5.75 4.25
CA ILE A 41 -0.63 5.72 5.65
C ILE A 41 0.58 5.57 6.60
N ARG A 42 1.50 4.64 6.29
CA ARG A 42 2.71 4.42 7.09
C ARG A 42 3.57 5.68 7.20
N LYS A 43 3.72 6.43 6.10
CA LYS A 43 4.42 7.72 6.08
C LYS A 43 3.70 8.78 6.90
N ALA A 44 2.37 8.87 6.79
CA ALA A 44 1.57 9.82 7.56
C ALA A 44 1.67 9.57 9.08
N LEU A 45 1.67 8.30 9.48
CA LEU A 45 1.90 7.87 10.86
C LEU A 45 3.35 8.02 11.32
N LYS A 46 4.27 8.40 10.42
CA LYS A 46 5.71 8.48 10.68
C LYS A 46 6.30 7.17 11.21
N VAL A 47 5.74 6.02 10.78
CA VAL A 47 6.22 4.65 11.10
C VAL A 47 7.46 4.32 10.27
N SER A 48 8.34 5.31 10.08
CA SER A 48 9.62 5.21 9.38
C SER A 48 10.68 4.64 10.32
N ARG A 49 11.70 3.98 9.74
CA ARG A 49 12.96 3.60 10.41
C ARG A 49 13.67 4.77 11.11
N GLU A 50 13.20 6.00 10.95
CA GLU A 50 13.61 7.17 11.76
C GLU A 50 13.35 7.00 13.26
N MET A 51 12.41 6.13 13.68
CA MET A 51 12.27 5.74 15.09
C MET A 51 13.51 5.03 15.66
N ASN A 52 14.41 4.53 14.81
CA ASN A 52 15.66 3.85 15.22
C ASN A 52 16.91 4.75 15.18
N SER A 53 16.77 6.04 14.91
CA SER A 53 17.92 6.95 14.84
C SER A 53 17.85 7.98 15.95
N LYS A 54 19.00 8.23 16.58
CA LYS A 54 19.27 9.29 17.55
C LYS A 54 19.06 10.72 16.99
N GLU A 55 18.25 10.87 15.94
CA GLU A 55 18.01 12.09 15.17
C GLU A 55 16.60 12.66 15.30
N MET A 56 15.69 12.04 16.07
CA MET A 56 14.44 12.71 16.46
C MET A 56 14.72 13.86 17.43
N LYS A 57 15.13 15.01 16.87
CA LYS A 57 15.35 16.26 17.62
C LYS A 57 14.04 16.82 18.20
N LYS A 58 12.87 16.33 17.78
CA LYS A 58 11.55 16.69 18.31
C LYS A 58 10.59 15.51 18.25
N THR A 59 9.88 15.29 19.36
CA THR A 59 8.71 14.42 19.39
C THR A 59 7.72 14.85 18.31
N PRO A 60 7.15 13.93 17.52
CA PRO A 60 6.25 14.31 16.44
C PRO A 60 4.97 14.88 17.05
N ASP A 61 4.52 16.02 16.57
CA ASP A 61 3.22 16.56 16.95
C ASP A 61 2.10 15.65 16.45
N ILE A 62 1.35 15.06 17.38
CA ILE A 62 0.21 14.18 17.13
C ILE A 62 -0.86 14.89 16.30
N GLY A 63 -1.06 16.19 16.50
CA GLY A 63 -2.00 16.98 15.72
C GLY A 63 -1.62 17.01 14.23
N THR A 64 -0.32 17.15 13.94
CA THR A 64 0.22 17.08 12.59
C THR A 64 0.08 15.68 11.99
N ILE A 65 0.42 14.63 12.75
CA ILE A 65 0.23 13.23 12.31
C ILE A 65 -1.24 12.97 11.97
N GLY A 66 -2.17 13.38 12.82
CA GLY A 66 -3.60 13.19 12.59
C GLY A 66 -4.10 13.91 11.33
N ARG A 67 -3.60 15.12 11.03
CA ARG A 67 -3.93 15.84 9.80
C ARG A 67 -3.39 15.13 8.55
N ASP A 68 -2.14 14.68 8.59
CA ASP A 68 -1.52 13.99 7.46
C ASP A 68 -2.18 12.63 7.22
N LEU A 69 -2.54 11.91 8.29
CA LEU A 69 -3.29 10.66 8.21
C LEU A 69 -4.66 10.86 7.58
N ASN A 70 -5.40 11.89 8.00
CA ASN A 70 -6.69 12.25 7.40
C ASN A 70 -6.54 12.57 5.91
N ARG A 71 -5.51 13.34 5.53
CA ARG A 71 -5.25 13.68 4.12
C ARG A 71 -4.98 12.42 3.30
N ALA A 72 -4.13 11.52 3.79
CA ALA A 72 -3.83 10.25 3.13
C ALA A 72 -5.09 9.40 2.97
N LEU A 73 -5.89 9.28 4.04
CA LEU A 73 -7.11 8.49 4.00
C LEU A 73 -8.16 9.07 3.04
N SER A 74 -8.36 10.39 3.03
CA SER A 74 -9.27 11.04 2.08
C SER A 74 -8.85 10.82 0.62
N ALA A 75 -7.53 10.84 0.34
CA ALA A 75 -7.03 10.55 -1.01
C ALA A 75 -7.31 9.10 -1.42
N ILE A 76 -7.09 8.14 -0.52
CA ILE A 76 -7.37 6.71 -0.73
C ILE A 76 -8.87 6.48 -1.00
N MET A 77 -9.74 7.09 -0.18
CA MET A 77 -11.19 6.95 -0.35
C MET A 77 -11.66 7.51 -1.68
N LYS A 78 -11.21 8.72 -2.05
CA LYS A 78 -11.57 9.37 -3.32
C LYS A 78 -11.11 8.53 -4.51
N GLU A 79 -9.90 7.99 -4.46
CA GLU A 79 -9.38 7.16 -5.52
C GLU A 79 -10.14 5.84 -5.65
N GLY A 80 -10.39 5.15 -4.53
CA GLY A 80 -11.17 3.91 -4.51
C GLY A 80 -12.58 4.11 -5.05
N GLU A 81 -13.27 5.20 -4.67
CA GLU A 81 -14.58 5.57 -5.21
C GLU A 81 -14.53 5.81 -6.72
N SER A 82 -13.52 6.56 -7.20
CA SER A 82 -13.37 6.84 -8.63
C SER A 82 -13.03 5.61 -9.47
N THR A 83 -12.32 4.63 -8.90
CA THR A 83 -11.90 3.41 -9.60
C THR A 83 -12.97 2.31 -9.54
N GLY A 84 -13.76 2.27 -8.47
CA GLY A 84 -14.76 1.23 -8.25
C GLY A 84 -14.16 -0.14 -7.92
N GLY A 85 -15.01 -1.17 -8.00
CA GLY A 85 -14.63 -2.57 -7.87
C GLY A 85 -13.88 -2.88 -6.58
N GLU A 86 -12.81 -3.66 -6.70
CA GLU A 86 -12.05 -4.14 -5.55
C GLU A 86 -11.29 -3.02 -4.82
N LEU A 87 -10.84 -2.01 -5.54
CA LEU A 87 -10.17 -0.84 -4.94
C LEU A 87 -11.14 0.02 -4.11
N MET A 88 -12.42 0.11 -4.50
CA MET A 88 -13.47 0.73 -3.67
C MET A 88 -13.70 -0.07 -2.38
N ARG A 89 -13.75 -1.40 -2.47
CA ARG A 89 -13.90 -2.28 -1.30
C ARG A 89 -12.72 -2.14 -0.34
N ILE A 90 -11.49 -2.15 -0.88
CA ILE A 90 -10.26 -2.03 -0.10
C ILE A 90 -10.13 -0.65 0.55
N SER A 91 -10.46 0.45 -0.17
CA SER A 91 -10.41 1.80 0.42
C SER A 91 -11.36 1.94 1.62
N GLY A 92 -12.53 1.29 1.56
CA GLY A 92 -13.46 1.18 2.68
C GLY A 92 -12.87 0.43 3.88
N ILE A 93 -12.11 -0.65 3.63
CA ILE A 93 -11.39 -1.39 4.68
C ILE A 93 -10.34 -0.50 5.35
N PHE A 94 -9.55 0.25 4.59
CA PHE A 94 -8.60 1.22 5.15
C PHE A 94 -9.30 2.22 6.06
N SER A 95 -10.38 2.84 5.59
CA SER A 95 -11.12 3.82 6.38
C SER A 95 -11.64 3.22 7.68
N LYS A 96 -12.28 2.05 7.61
CA LYS A 96 -12.82 1.38 8.79
C LYS A 96 -11.72 1.04 9.79
N ARG A 97 -10.61 0.45 9.35
CA ARG A 97 -9.51 0.07 10.25
C ARG A 97 -8.82 1.25 10.90
N ILE A 98 -8.58 2.32 10.15
CA ILE A 98 -7.97 3.54 10.71
C ILE A 98 -8.89 4.20 11.73
N ASP A 99 -10.20 4.18 11.50
CA ASP A 99 -11.16 4.71 12.47
C ASP A 99 -11.23 3.85 13.75
N GLU A 100 -11.33 2.52 13.59
CA GLU A 100 -11.33 1.55 14.70
C GLU A 100 -10.09 1.68 15.61
N HIS A 101 -8.92 1.91 15.02
CA HIS A 101 -7.65 2.00 15.75
C HIS A 101 -7.16 3.44 15.96
N ARG A 102 -7.99 4.45 15.69
CA ARG A 102 -7.56 5.86 15.66
C ARG A 102 -6.94 6.31 16.98
N SER A 103 -7.53 5.93 18.11
CA SER A 103 -7.05 6.29 19.43
C SER A 103 -5.68 5.69 19.74
N GLU A 104 -5.41 4.48 19.27
CA GLU A 104 -4.12 3.81 19.42
C GLU A 104 -3.06 4.49 18.54
N LEU A 105 -3.42 4.74 17.28
CA LEU A 105 -2.53 5.34 16.27
C LEU A 105 -2.14 6.79 16.59
N LEU A 106 -3.00 7.52 17.30
CA LEU A 106 -2.81 8.93 17.65
C LEU A 106 -2.66 9.13 19.16
N SER A 107 -2.16 8.12 19.87
CA SER A 107 -1.81 8.24 21.29
C SER A 107 -0.38 8.77 21.48
N PRO A 108 -0.12 9.57 22.52
CA PRO A 108 1.24 9.85 22.94
C PRO A 108 1.94 8.54 23.33
N VAL A 109 3.18 8.37 22.90
CA VAL A 109 4.04 7.30 23.42
C VAL A 109 4.35 7.67 24.88
N THR A 110 3.73 6.98 25.82
CA THR A 110 4.04 7.04 27.26
C THR A 110 5.39 6.43 27.56
#